data_AF-A0A8B9DK46-F1
#
_entry.id   AF-A0A8B9DK46-F1
#
_cell.length_a   1.000
_cell.length_b   1.000
_cell.length_c   1.000
_cell.angle_alpha   90.00
_cell.angle_beta   90.00
_cell.angle_gamma   90.00
#
_symmetry.space_group_name_H-M   'P 1'
#
loop_
_entity.id
_entity.type
_entity.pdbx_description
1 polymer ?
#
loop_
_entity_poly.entity_id
_entity_poly.type
_entity_poly.pdbx_seq_one_letter_code
_entity_poly.pdbx_strand_id
1 'polypeptide(L)'
;MELERIIRDTLTRFIQSHIPAADLSGMDDVFFSYITGVLEELGSPESSEETFDMDTFIEMMEAYIPGFAEIPSGDVCEMMFSLSERLGEARTKGELHSFSTSKYILHIFSDDLKDGTELLLEMFPACTVSQAEKALAMALGNLEEAVQLIVEEKVEIGTAGASELARPRRAPNHEELKQVILQKYMMVDSAEDQKTHRPAPPKEAPKKLIRYIDNQVVSTKGERYKDIKKPESEEMKKTYISLKPARKYKFH
;
A
#
# COMPACT_ATOMS: atom_id res chain seq x y z
N MET A 1 -13.86 -8.35 54.44
CA MET A 1 -14.43 -9.70 54.20
C MET A 1 -15.10 -9.87 52.85
N GLU A 2 -16.18 -9.17 52.46
CA GLU A 2 -16.77 -9.38 51.11
C GLU A 2 -15.95 -8.73 49.98
N LEU A 3 -15.39 -7.53 50.22
CA LEU A 3 -14.55 -6.81 49.23
C LEU A 3 -13.26 -7.58 48.91
N GLU A 4 -12.52 -8.03 49.94
CA GLU A 4 -11.33 -8.87 49.77
C GLU A 4 -11.63 -10.17 49.04
N ARG A 5 -12.81 -10.77 49.29
CA ARG A 5 -13.25 -11.97 48.57
C ARG A 5 -13.44 -11.68 47.09
N ILE A 6 -14.04 -10.53 46.74
CA ILE A 6 -14.21 -10.09 45.34
C ILE A 6 -12.85 -9.86 44.69
N ILE A 7 -11.92 -9.18 45.36
CA ILE A 7 -10.56 -8.93 44.83
C ILE A 7 -9.86 -10.26 44.59
N ARG A 8 -9.79 -11.11 45.63
CA ARG A 8 -9.16 -12.43 45.56
C ARG A 8 -9.74 -13.28 44.44
N ASP A 9 -11.07 -13.41 44.35
CA ASP A 9 -11.72 -14.25 43.34
C ASP A 9 -11.46 -13.76 41.91
N THR A 10 -11.47 -12.44 41.69
CA THR A 10 -11.33 -11.87 40.34
C THR A 10 -9.88 -11.90 39.90
N LEU A 11 -8.97 -11.50 40.78
CA LEU A 11 -7.55 -11.41 40.49
C LEU A 11 -6.95 -12.82 40.35
N THR A 12 -7.39 -13.79 41.15
CA THR A 12 -7.05 -15.22 40.96
C THR A 12 -7.46 -15.72 39.58
N ARG A 13 -8.70 -15.44 39.14
CA ARG A 13 -9.18 -15.88 37.82
C ARG A 13 -8.40 -15.24 36.69
N PHE A 14 -8.14 -13.93 36.81
CA PHE A 14 -7.36 -13.19 35.83
C PHE A 14 -5.95 -13.77 35.71
N ILE A 15 -5.22 -13.91 36.82
CA ILE A 15 -3.87 -14.47 36.82
C ILE A 15 -3.87 -15.88 36.23
N GLN A 16 -4.80 -16.75 36.63
CA GLN A 16 -4.85 -18.13 36.12
C GLN A 16 -5.18 -18.20 34.62
N SER A 17 -5.84 -17.20 34.07
CA SER A 17 -6.15 -17.15 32.64
C SER A 17 -4.93 -16.83 31.77
N HIS A 18 -4.00 -16.01 32.28
CA HIS A 18 -2.76 -15.64 31.59
C HIS A 18 -1.55 -16.50 32.02
N ILE A 19 -1.50 -16.90 33.29
CA ILE A 19 -0.41 -17.64 33.93
C ILE A 19 -1.00 -18.85 34.68
N PRO A 20 -1.28 -19.97 33.98
CA PRO A 20 -1.96 -21.12 34.57
C PRO A 20 -1.18 -21.82 35.69
N ALA A 21 0.15 -21.65 35.69
CA ALA A 21 1.06 -22.23 36.66
C ALA A 21 1.47 -21.24 37.77
N ALA A 22 0.82 -20.08 37.86
CA ALA A 22 1.14 -19.08 38.88
C ALA A 22 0.95 -19.64 40.29
N ASP A 23 1.95 -19.44 41.13
CA ASP A 23 1.83 -19.69 42.56
C ASP A 23 1.14 -18.49 43.23
N LEU A 24 -0.07 -18.71 43.73
CA LEU A 24 -0.88 -17.68 44.40
C LEU A 24 -0.75 -17.74 45.93
N SER A 25 0.11 -18.61 46.46
CA SER A 25 0.28 -18.77 47.91
C SER A 25 0.87 -17.54 48.59
N GLY A 26 1.63 -16.72 47.85
CA GLY A 26 2.21 -15.45 48.30
C GLY A 26 1.22 -14.29 48.43
N MET A 27 -0.03 -14.47 48.02
CA MET A 27 -1.07 -13.44 48.13
C MET A 27 -1.67 -13.41 49.54
N ASP A 28 -1.02 -12.65 50.42
CA ASP A 28 -1.42 -12.44 51.80
C ASP A 28 -2.30 -11.17 51.97
N ASP A 29 -2.68 -10.88 53.21
CA ASP A 29 -3.53 -9.73 53.53
C ASP A 29 -2.84 -8.39 53.21
N VAL A 30 -1.49 -8.35 53.23
CA VAL A 30 -0.71 -7.15 52.90
C VAL A 30 -0.83 -6.86 51.41
N PHE A 31 -0.68 -7.89 50.57
CA PHE A 31 -0.90 -7.79 49.13
C PHE A 31 -2.31 -7.27 48.82
N PHE A 32 -3.35 -7.87 49.40
CA PHE A 32 -4.73 -7.42 49.15
C PHE A 32 -5.02 -6.01 49.69
N SER A 33 -4.37 -5.62 50.78
CA SER A 33 -4.43 -4.24 51.29
C SER A 33 -3.82 -3.24 50.31
N TYR A 34 -2.70 -3.58 49.68
CA TYR A 34 -2.09 -2.74 48.65
C TYR A 34 -3.01 -2.59 47.43
N ILE A 35 -3.53 -3.69 46.88
CA ILE A 35 -4.46 -3.67 45.74
C ILE A 35 -5.72 -2.86 46.07
N THR A 36 -6.24 -2.99 47.29
CA THR A 36 -7.39 -2.19 47.74
C THR A 36 -7.05 -0.71 47.77
N GLY A 37 -5.89 -0.33 48.31
CA GLY A 37 -5.42 1.07 48.33
C GLY A 37 -5.28 1.66 46.93
N VAL A 38 -4.67 0.90 46.01
CA VAL A 38 -4.54 1.28 44.60
C VAL A 38 -5.90 1.52 43.94
N LEU A 39 -6.88 0.63 44.17
CA LEU A 39 -8.22 0.77 43.60
C LEU A 39 -9.02 1.92 44.24
N GLU A 40 -8.76 2.26 45.50
CA GLU A 40 -9.35 3.43 46.15
C GLU A 40 -8.76 4.74 45.62
N GLU A 41 -7.46 4.77 45.34
CA GLU A 41 -6.76 5.91 44.73
C GLU A 41 -7.26 6.19 43.31
N LEU A 42 -7.45 5.15 42.49
CA LEU A 42 -8.09 5.21 41.18
C LEU A 42 -9.57 5.67 41.26
N GLY A 43 -10.21 5.46 42.40
CA GLY A 43 -11.61 5.81 42.67
C GLY A 43 -11.83 7.26 43.11
N SER A 44 -10.79 7.93 43.58
CA SER A 44 -10.91 9.24 44.22
C SER A 44 -11.04 10.37 43.19
N PRO A 45 -12.01 11.29 43.32
CA PRO A 45 -12.08 12.49 42.49
C PRO A 45 -11.00 13.53 42.82
N GLU A 46 -10.28 13.37 43.94
CA GLU A 46 -9.21 14.29 44.38
C GLU A 46 -7.82 13.92 43.84
N SER A 47 -7.65 12.77 43.18
CA SER A 47 -6.37 12.36 42.57
C SER A 47 -6.10 13.01 41.20
N SER A 48 -6.77 14.11 40.87
CA SER A 48 -6.73 14.76 39.55
C SER A 48 -5.35 15.27 39.10
N GLU A 49 -4.30 15.13 39.91
CA GLU A 49 -2.93 15.55 39.61
C GLU A 49 -1.89 14.41 39.67
N GLU A 50 -2.20 13.24 40.22
CA GLU A 50 -1.29 12.08 40.27
C GLU A 50 -1.75 11.03 39.25
N THR A 51 -1.02 10.95 38.13
CA THR A 51 -1.19 9.89 37.14
C THR A 51 -0.91 8.54 37.79
N PHE A 52 -1.88 7.63 37.77
CA PHE A 52 -1.66 6.26 38.23
C PHE A 52 -0.49 5.65 37.48
N ASP A 53 0.53 5.24 38.23
CA ASP A 53 1.75 4.65 37.68
C ASP A 53 1.53 3.15 37.44
N MET A 54 1.15 2.82 36.21
CA MET A 54 0.94 1.44 35.78
C MET A 54 2.22 0.61 35.86
N ASP A 55 3.37 1.19 35.51
CA ASP A 55 4.64 0.48 35.51
C ASP A 55 5.03 0.08 36.94
N THR A 56 4.86 0.99 37.90
CA THR A 56 5.06 0.69 39.32
C THR A 56 4.09 -0.39 39.81
N PHE A 57 2.81 -0.35 39.39
CA PHE A 57 1.85 -1.39 39.74
C PHE A 57 2.26 -2.76 39.20
N ILE A 58 2.66 -2.82 37.92
CA ILE A 58 3.11 -4.07 37.27
C ILE A 58 4.39 -4.59 37.94
N GLU A 59 5.35 -3.72 38.25
CA GLU A 59 6.58 -4.09 38.96
C GLU A 59 6.26 -4.71 40.33
N MET A 60 5.35 -4.08 41.07
CA MET A 60 4.88 -4.61 42.35
C MET A 60 4.18 -5.96 42.18
N MET A 61 3.36 -6.13 41.14
CA MET A 61 2.67 -7.39 40.85
C MET A 61 3.64 -8.52 40.46
N GLU A 62 4.64 -8.23 39.63
CA GLU A 62 5.68 -9.18 39.19
C GLU A 62 6.47 -9.75 40.37
N ALA A 63 6.71 -8.92 41.40
CA ALA A 63 7.43 -9.36 42.61
C ALA A 63 6.69 -10.46 43.39
N TYR A 64 5.36 -10.51 43.32
CA TYR A 64 4.54 -11.56 43.95
C TYR A 64 4.16 -12.68 42.98
N ILE A 65 3.97 -12.35 41.69
CA ILE A 65 3.48 -13.24 40.65
C ILE A 65 4.46 -13.17 39.47
N PRO A 66 5.44 -14.07 39.40
CA PRO A 66 6.39 -14.11 38.29
C PRO A 66 5.68 -14.30 36.94
N GLY A 67 6.08 -13.51 35.94
CA GLY A 67 5.49 -13.48 34.60
C GLY A 67 4.26 -12.57 34.47
N PHE A 68 3.88 -11.84 35.52
CA PHE A 68 2.80 -10.86 35.45
C PHE A 68 3.13 -9.69 34.52
N ALA A 69 4.40 -9.29 34.43
CA ALA A 69 4.87 -8.25 33.51
C ALA A 69 4.74 -8.63 32.03
N GLU A 70 4.54 -9.91 31.70
CA GLU A 70 4.28 -10.35 30.32
C GLU A 70 2.81 -10.15 29.91
N ILE A 71 1.92 -9.85 30.86
CA ILE A 71 0.51 -9.59 30.59
C ILE A 71 0.38 -8.20 29.94
N PRO A 72 -0.35 -8.07 28.81
CA PRO A 72 -0.59 -6.77 28.20
C PRO A 72 -1.20 -5.77 29.18
N SER A 73 -0.65 -4.55 29.23
CA SER A 73 -1.15 -3.48 30.12
C SER A 73 -2.64 -3.23 29.93
N GLY A 74 -3.15 -3.36 28.70
CA GLY A 74 -4.58 -3.26 28.39
C GLY A 74 -5.44 -4.27 29.13
N ASP A 75 -5.00 -5.53 29.23
CA ASP A 75 -5.72 -6.58 29.97
C ASP A 75 -5.69 -6.30 31.48
N VAL A 76 -4.56 -5.78 31.99
CA VAL A 76 -4.42 -5.38 33.39
C VAL A 76 -5.36 -4.22 33.72
N CYS A 77 -5.44 -3.19 32.87
CA CYS A 77 -6.38 -2.09 33.02
C CYS A 77 -7.84 -2.57 33.00
N GLU A 78 -8.21 -3.46 32.07
CA GLU A 78 -9.57 -4.01 31.99
C GLU A 78 -9.92 -4.77 33.27
N MET A 79 -8.98 -5.56 33.79
CA MET A 79 -9.11 -6.23 35.07
C MET A 79 -9.32 -5.25 36.22
N MET A 80 -8.50 -4.19 36.32
CA MET A 80 -8.64 -3.16 37.36
C MET A 80 -9.96 -2.41 37.26
N PHE A 81 -10.43 -2.12 36.04
CA PHE A 81 -11.74 -1.53 35.79
C PHE A 81 -12.86 -2.42 36.31
N SER A 82 -12.88 -3.70 35.88
CA SER A 82 -13.90 -4.67 36.31
C SER A 82 -13.89 -4.90 37.83
N LEU A 83 -12.71 -4.88 38.45
CA LEU A 83 -12.55 -4.95 39.90
C LEU A 83 -13.15 -3.74 40.59
N SER A 84 -12.80 -2.53 40.11
CA SER A 84 -13.30 -1.28 40.69
C SER A 84 -14.83 -1.18 40.61
N GLU A 85 -15.43 -1.62 39.50
CA GLU A 85 -16.88 -1.65 39.31
C GLU A 85 -17.54 -2.61 40.31
N ARG A 86 -17.03 -3.84 40.39
CA ARG A 86 -17.56 -4.86 41.31
C ARG A 86 -17.37 -4.50 42.78
N LEU A 87 -16.29 -3.79 43.11
CA LEU A 87 -16.06 -3.24 44.45
C LEU A 87 -17.01 -2.08 44.75
N GLY A 88 -17.29 -1.21 43.78
CA GLY A 88 -18.29 -0.16 43.88
C GLY A 88 -19.67 -0.72 44.18
N GLU A 89 -20.11 -1.73 43.41
CA GLU A 89 -21.39 -2.41 43.62
C GLU A 89 -21.51 -3.07 45.00
N ALA A 90 -20.42 -3.67 45.49
CA ALA A 90 -20.38 -4.33 46.78
C ALA A 90 -20.33 -3.33 47.96
N ARG A 91 -19.80 -2.11 47.74
CA ARG A 91 -19.69 -1.06 48.76
C ARG A 91 -20.98 -0.24 48.89
N THR A 92 -21.81 -0.12 47.84
CA THR A 92 -23.02 0.72 47.85
C THR A 92 -24.25 0.07 47.20
N LYS A 93 -25.25 -0.28 48.02
CA LYS A 93 -26.66 -0.29 47.58
C LYS A 93 -27.17 1.15 47.49
N GLY A 94 -26.70 1.88 46.49
CA GLY A 94 -27.09 3.26 46.20
C GLY A 94 -26.00 4.26 46.55
N GLU A 95 -25.18 4.63 45.57
CA GLU A 95 -25.00 6.01 45.10
C GLU A 95 -23.94 6.03 43.98
N LEU A 96 -24.12 6.99 43.07
CA LEU A 96 -23.63 7.04 41.70
C LEU A 96 -22.15 7.48 41.65
N HIS A 97 -21.20 6.60 41.97
CA HIS A 97 -19.77 6.92 42.00
C HIS A 97 -18.90 6.15 40.98
N SER A 98 -19.48 5.50 39.96
CA SER A 98 -18.70 4.77 38.93
C SER A 98 -18.16 5.62 37.78
N PHE A 99 -18.65 6.85 37.58
CA PHE A 99 -18.31 7.66 36.40
C PHE A 99 -16.89 8.25 36.42
N SER A 100 -16.32 8.51 37.60
CA SER A 100 -14.99 9.14 37.72
C SER A 100 -13.88 8.15 37.37
N THR A 101 -13.87 6.99 38.00
CA THR A 101 -12.90 5.89 37.78
C THR A 101 -12.88 5.41 36.34
N SER A 102 -14.07 5.27 35.72
CA SER A 102 -14.20 4.85 34.33
C SER A 102 -13.54 5.83 33.35
N LYS A 103 -13.62 7.14 33.63
CA LYS A 103 -13.00 8.18 32.81
C LYS A 103 -11.47 8.22 32.95
N TYR A 104 -10.94 8.05 34.15
CA TYR A 104 -9.48 8.05 34.38
C TYR A 104 -8.81 6.82 33.78
N ILE A 105 -9.41 5.62 33.91
CA ILE A 105 -8.86 4.41 33.29
C ILE A 105 -8.91 4.52 31.75
N LEU A 106 -9.98 5.06 31.16
CA LEU A 106 -10.05 5.36 29.72
C LEU A 106 -8.99 6.36 29.26
N HIS A 107 -8.62 7.32 30.10
CA HIS A 107 -7.55 8.27 29.79
C HIS A 107 -6.18 7.58 29.77
N ILE A 108 -5.91 6.67 30.71
CA ILE A 108 -4.67 5.85 30.73
C ILE A 108 -4.57 5.02 29.45
N PHE A 109 -5.63 4.30 29.07
CA PHE A 109 -5.71 3.59 27.79
C PHE A 109 -5.47 4.48 26.56
N SER A 110 -5.87 5.75 26.65
CA SER A 110 -5.72 6.69 25.54
C SER A 110 -4.30 7.24 25.43
N ASP A 111 -3.52 7.31 26.52
CA ASP A 111 -2.13 7.76 26.48
C ASP A 111 -1.18 6.66 25.99
N ASP A 112 -1.32 5.42 26.45
CA ASP A 112 -0.50 4.30 25.95
C ASP A 112 -0.68 4.12 24.43
N LEU A 113 -1.91 4.35 23.92
CA LEU A 113 -2.20 4.29 22.49
C LEU A 113 -1.55 5.45 21.71
N LYS A 114 -1.44 6.64 22.31
CA LYS A 114 -0.78 7.79 21.70
C LYS A 114 0.73 7.58 21.63
N ASP A 115 1.35 7.11 22.71
CA ASP A 115 2.78 6.80 22.76
C ASP A 115 3.16 5.73 21.72
N GLY A 116 2.35 4.67 21.61
CA GLY A 116 2.50 3.67 20.55
C GLY A 116 2.36 4.26 19.14
N THR A 117 1.46 5.22 18.95
CA THR A 117 1.24 5.88 17.65
C THR A 117 2.44 6.74 17.25
N GLU A 118 3.01 7.51 18.19
CA GLU A 118 4.22 8.32 17.96
C GLU A 118 5.42 7.43 17.60
N LEU A 119 5.62 6.33 18.33
CA LEU A 119 6.71 5.39 18.08
C LEU A 119 6.59 4.71 16.71
N LEU A 120 5.38 4.35 16.28
CA LEU A 120 5.15 3.82 14.92
C LEU A 120 5.47 4.86 13.83
N LEU A 121 5.21 6.15 14.07
CA LEU A 121 5.55 7.21 13.12
C LEU A 121 7.06 7.47 13.05
N GLU A 122 7.80 7.29 14.17
CA GLU A 122 9.26 7.33 14.18
C GLU A 122 9.87 6.17 13.38
N MET A 123 9.41 4.94 13.62
CA MET A 123 9.90 3.76 12.88
C MET A 123 9.49 3.77 11.41
N PHE A 124 8.32 4.36 11.10
CA PHE A 124 7.76 4.39 9.76
C PHE A 124 7.43 5.82 9.30
N PRO A 125 8.40 6.60 8.80
CA PRO A 125 8.19 8.00 8.39
C PRO A 125 7.18 8.19 7.24
N ALA A 126 6.90 7.12 6.48
CA ALA A 126 5.91 7.11 5.40
C ALA A 126 4.51 6.66 5.87
N CYS A 127 4.35 6.24 7.13
CA CYS A 127 3.06 5.91 7.74
C CYS A 127 2.35 7.21 8.13
N THR A 128 1.04 7.30 7.91
CA THR A 128 0.24 8.41 8.45
C THR A 128 -0.26 8.09 9.86
N VAL A 129 -0.59 9.14 10.62
CA VAL A 129 -1.15 9.01 11.99
C VAL A 129 -2.35 8.06 12.00
N SER A 130 -3.28 8.24 11.08
CA SER A 130 -4.48 7.39 10.94
C SER A 130 -4.18 5.92 10.65
N GLN A 131 -3.05 5.61 9.99
CA GLN A 131 -2.64 4.24 9.72
C GLN A 131 -2.03 3.60 10.97
N ALA A 132 -1.23 4.35 11.73
CA ALA A 132 -0.66 3.90 12.99
C ALA A 132 -1.77 3.65 14.04
N GLU A 133 -2.70 4.59 14.21
CA GLU A 133 -3.87 4.43 15.09
C GLU A 133 -4.72 3.22 14.68
N LYS A 134 -4.97 3.04 13.38
CA LYS A 134 -5.72 1.87 12.87
C LYS A 134 -4.99 0.57 13.18
N ALA A 135 -3.67 0.51 12.97
CA ALA A 135 -2.87 -0.69 13.23
C ALA A 135 -2.87 -1.04 14.71
N LEU A 136 -2.65 -0.06 15.60
CA LEU A 136 -2.74 -0.25 17.05
C LEU A 136 -4.13 -0.66 17.51
N ALA A 137 -5.20 -0.07 16.94
CA ALA A 137 -6.56 -0.47 17.25
C ALA A 137 -6.87 -1.91 16.82
N MET A 138 -6.36 -2.34 15.66
CA MET A 138 -6.49 -3.73 15.20
C MET A 138 -5.66 -4.71 16.03
N ALA A 139 -4.52 -4.25 16.54
CA ALA A 139 -3.61 -5.03 17.39
C ALA A 139 -3.94 -4.96 18.90
N LEU A 140 -5.06 -4.31 19.28
CA LEU A 140 -5.46 -4.11 20.67
C LEU A 140 -4.35 -3.50 21.55
N GLY A 141 -3.59 -2.57 20.99
CA GLY A 141 -2.47 -1.91 21.68
C GLY A 141 -1.14 -2.69 21.66
N ASN A 142 -1.08 -3.87 21.06
CA ASN A 142 0.19 -4.59 20.88
C ASN A 142 1.02 -3.96 19.76
N LEU A 143 2.14 -3.34 20.13
CA LEU A 143 3.04 -2.66 19.20
C LEU A 143 3.64 -3.60 18.16
N GLU A 144 4.07 -4.80 18.55
CA GLU A 144 4.74 -5.75 17.66
C GLU A 144 3.78 -6.24 16.55
N GLU A 145 2.54 -6.57 16.93
CA GLU A 145 1.47 -6.91 15.99
C GLU A 145 1.09 -5.71 15.11
N ALA A 146 1.05 -4.49 15.67
CA ALA A 146 0.80 -3.27 14.88
C ALA A 146 1.92 -3.00 13.86
N VAL A 147 3.18 -3.23 14.22
CA VAL A 147 4.34 -3.16 13.33
C VAL A 147 4.20 -4.19 12.21
N GLN A 148 3.88 -5.43 12.54
CA GLN A 148 3.63 -6.51 11.58
C GLN A 148 2.53 -6.11 10.59
N LEU A 149 1.39 -5.60 11.09
CA LEU A 149 0.28 -5.11 10.26
C LEU A 149 0.71 -3.98 9.33
N ILE A 150 1.49 -3.01 9.81
CA ILE A 150 1.98 -1.90 8.99
C ILE A 150 2.95 -2.39 7.91
N VAL A 151 3.82 -3.35 8.21
CA VAL A 151 4.78 -3.91 7.25
C VAL A 151 4.06 -4.76 6.19
N GLU A 152 3.10 -5.58 6.60
CA GLU A 152 2.32 -6.44 5.71
C GLU A 152 1.32 -5.64 4.84
N GLU A 153 0.70 -4.58 5.37
CA GLU A 153 -0.20 -3.68 4.62
C GLU A 153 0.59 -2.77 3.65
N LYS A 154 1.91 -2.62 3.81
CA LYS A 154 2.79 -1.72 3.03
C LYS A 154 3.24 -2.22 1.64
N VAL A 155 2.55 -3.18 1.03
CA VAL A 155 2.76 -3.49 -0.41
C VAL A 155 1.88 -2.62 -1.33
N GLU A 156 0.97 -1.80 -0.83
CA GLU A 156 0.19 -0.88 -1.66
C GLU A 156 0.60 0.59 -1.45
N ILE A 157 1.79 0.92 -1.96
CA ILE A 157 2.16 2.30 -2.27
C ILE A 157 1.32 2.71 -3.50
N GLY A 158 0.20 3.38 -3.25
CA GLY A 158 -0.69 3.91 -4.27
C GLY A 158 -1.51 5.07 -3.73
N THR A 159 -1.12 6.27 -4.09
CA THR A 159 -1.73 7.55 -3.71
C THR A 159 -3.24 7.62 -3.95
N ALA A 160 -3.95 8.15 -2.95
CA ALA A 160 -5.17 8.96 -3.01
C ALA A 160 -6.43 8.40 -3.72
N GLY A 161 -7.51 8.22 -2.93
CA GLY A 161 -8.88 8.41 -3.42
C GLY A 161 -9.92 7.42 -2.90
N ALA A 162 -10.71 7.89 -1.93
CA ALA A 162 -12.13 7.57 -1.71
C ALA A 162 -12.60 6.10 -1.54
N SER A 163 -13.05 5.81 -0.32
CA SER A 163 -14.24 5.00 0.02
C SER A 163 -14.44 3.67 -0.73
N GLU A 164 -14.14 2.56 -0.07
CA GLU A 164 -14.81 1.30 -0.41
C GLU A 164 -15.21 0.50 0.83
N LEU A 165 -16.50 0.64 1.16
CA LEU A 165 -17.27 -0.30 1.95
C LEU A 165 -17.00 -1.73 1.50
N ALA A 166 -16.77 -2.57 2.50
CA ALA A 166 -16.75 -4.03 2.40
C ALA A 166 -17.81 -4.56 1.42
N ARG A 167 -17.36 -5.25 0.38
CA ARG A 167 -18.19 -6.22 -0.35
C ARG A 167 -17.51 -7.60 -0.36
N PRO A 168 -18.29 -8.68 -0.15
CA PRO A 168 -17.76 -10.03 -0.12
C PRO A 168 -17.27 -10.42 -1.52
N ARG A 169 -15.99 -10.79 -1.62
CA ARG A 169 -15.33 -11.22 -2.85
C ARG A 169 -15.97 -12.52 -3.38
N ARG A 170 -16.91 -12.40 -4.32
CA ARG A 170 -17.18 -13.48 -5.27
C ARG A 170 -16.00 -13.59 -6.22
N ALA A 171 -15.61 -14.81 -6.59
CA ALA A 171 -14.56 -15.03 -7.58
C ALA A 171 -14.90 -14.25 -8.86
N PRO A 172 -14.02 -13.35 -9.34
CA PRO A 172 -14.31 -12.51 -10.50
C PRO A 172 -14.55 -13.39 -11.73
N ASN A 173 -15.55 -13.03 -12.54
CA ASN A 173 -15.75 -13.67 -13.85
C ASN A 173 -14.47 -13.46 -14.70
N HIS A 174 -14.17 -14.35 -15.65
CA HIS A 174 -12.97 -14.25 -16.50
C HIS A 174 -12.86 -12.88 -17.21
N GLU A 175 -13.99 -12.31 -17.61
CA GLU A 175 -14.08 -10.96 -18.20
C GLU A 175 -13.65 -9.87 -17.21
N GLU A 176 -14.09 -9.98 -15.96
CA GLU A 176 -13.79 -9.03 -14.87
C GLU A 176 -12.34 -9.17 -14.42
N LEU A 177 -11.84 -10.40 -14.31
CA LEU A 177 -10.46 -10.68 -13.95
C LEU A 177 -9.50 -10.12 -15.01
N LYS A 178 -9.85 -10.27 -16.30
CA LYS A 178 -9.10 -9.68 -17.40
C LYS A 178 -9.05 -8.15 -17.28
N GLN A 179 -10.16 -7.50 -16.95
CA GLN A 179 -10.20 -6.05 -16.75
C GLN A 179 -9.34 -5.61 -15.56
N VAL A 180 -9.43 -6.31 -14.42
CA VAL A 180 -8.63 -6.01 -13.24
C VAL A 180 -7.12 -6.20 -13.52
N ILE A 181 -6.74 -7.27 -14.21
CA ILE A 181 -5.34 -7.52 -14.59
C ILE A 181 -4.84 -6.45 -15.57
N LEU A 182 -5.62 -6.09 -16.60
CA LEU A 182 -5.25 -5.00 -17.48
C LEU A 182 -5.14 -3.68 -16.72
N GLN A 183 -6.10 -3.33 -15.87
CA GLN A 183 -6.07 -2.08 -15.13
C GLN A 183 -4.90 -2.01 -14.14
N LYS A 184 -4.55 -3.13 -13.48
CA LYS A 184 -3.48 -3.19 -12.48
C LYS A 184 -2.08 -3.19 -13.11
N TYR A 185 -1.90 -3.81 -14.26
CA TYR A 185 -0.57 -4.04 -14.85
C TYR A 185 -0.32 -3.31 -16.17
N MET A 186 -1.35 -2.74 -16.79
CA MET A 186 -1.22 -2.00 -18.03
C MET A 186 -1.07 -0.51 -17.68
N MET A 187 0.16 0.01 -17.79
CA MET A 187 0.37 1.44 -17.82
C MET A 187 -0.11 1.95 -19.18
N VAL A 188 -1.38 2.34 -19.25
CA VAL A 188 -1.97 2.89 -20.47
C VAL A 188 -1.70 4.38 -20.49
N ASP A 189 -0.65 4.80 -21.20
CA ASP A 189 -0.52 6.22 -21.55
C ASP A 189 -1.62 6.56 -22.57
N SER A 190 -2.79 6.91 -22.02
CA SER A 190 -4.00 7.20 -22.79
C SER A 190 -3.81 8.42 -23.71
N ALA A 191 -2.79 9.24 -23.46
CA ALA A 191 -2.41 10.37 -24.32
C ALA A 191 -1.58 9.91 -25.53
N GLU A 192 -0.86 8.81 -25.42
CA GLU A 192 -0.07 8.21 -26.51
C GLU A 192 -0.93 7.31 -27.40
N ASP A 193 -1.93 6.64 -26.84
CA ASP A 193 -2.86 5.77 -27.57
C ASP A 193 -3.77 6.55 -28.54
N GLN A 194 -4.08 7.81 -28.23
CA GLN A 194 -4.76 8.73 -29.16
C GLN A 194 -3.84 9.23 -30.30
N LYS A 195 -2.52 9.10 -30.15
CA LYS A 195 -1.57 9.42 -31.22
C LYS A 195 -1.39 8.18 -32.09
N THR A 196 -2.18 8.09 -33.17
CA THR A 196 -1.92 7.07 -34.19
C THR A 196 -0.51 7.28 -34.76
N HIS A 197 0.45 6.47 -34.35
CA HIS A 197 1.79 6.42 -34.95
C HIS A 197 1.64 5.97 -36.40
N ARG A 198 1.64 6.94 -37.32
CA ARG A 198 1.67 6.70 -38.75
C ARG A 198 3.12 6.84 -39.20
N PRO A 199 3.92 5.76 -39.16
CA PRO A 199 5.26 5.83 -39.71
C PRO A 199 5.12 6.27 -41.18
N ALA A 200 5.88 7.30 -41.54
CA ALA A 200 5.88 7.77 -42.92
C ALA A 200 6.21 6.56 -43.82
N PRO A 201 5.44 6.32 -44.90
CA PRO A 201 5.74 5.22 -45.80
C PRO A 201 7.20 5.33 -46.22
N PRO A 202 7.96 4.21 -46.24
CA PRO A 202 9.36 4.23 -46.62
C PRO A 202 9.48 4.97 -47.95
N LYS A 203 10.32 6.00 -47.99
CA LYS A 203 10.46 6.86 -49.18
C LYS A 203 10.78 5.95 -50.36
N GLU A 204 9.86 5.84 -51.31
CA GLU A 204 10.13 5.12 -52.56
C GLU A 204 11.31 5.83 -53.23
N ALA A 205 12.47 5.17 -53.23
CA ALA A 205 13.63 5.65 -53.95
C ALA A 205 13.20 5.87 -55.41
N PRO A 206 13.56 7.01 -56.02
CA PRO A 206 13.17 7.30 -57.39
C PRO A 206 13.61 6.14 -58.27
N LYS A 207 12.62 5.45 -58.85
CA LYS A 207 12.86 4.27 -59.68
C LYS A 207 13.81 4.69 -60.79
N LYS A 208 14.97 4.03 -60.87
CA LYS A 208 15.92 4.28 -61.95
C LYS A 208 15.25 3.83 -63.25
N LEU A 209 14.82 4.78 -64.06
CA LEU A 209 14.15 4.53 -65.35
C LEU A 209 15.13 4.13 -66.45
N ILE A 210 16.27 3.54 -66.07
CA ILE A 210 17.33 3.14 -66.99
C ILE A 210 16.93 1.81 -67.61
N ARG A 211 16.68 1.81 -68.91
CA ARG A 211 16.42 0.60 -69.70
C ARG A 211 17.57 0.36 -70.67
N TYR A 212 17.96 -0.90 -70.83
CA TYR A 212 19.03 -1.34 -71.73
C TYR A 212 18.48 -2.21 -72.86
N ILE A 213 19.02 -2.02 -74.06
CA ILE A 213 18.87 -2.91 -75.22
C ILE A 213 20.27 -3.03 -75.83
N ASP A 214 20.71 -4.25 -76.14
CA ASP A 214 22.06 -4.54 -76.67
C ASP A 214 23.20 -3.88 -75.89
N ASN A 215 23.13 -3.96 -74.55
CA ASN A 215 24.08 -3.34 -73.61
C ASN A 215 24.22 -1.81 -73.72
N GLN A 216 23.32 -1.12 -74.44
CA GLN A 216 23.26 0.34 -74.52
C GLN A 216 22.06 0.91 -73.75
N VAL A 217 22.26 2.08 -73.14
CA VAL A 217 21.21 2.81 -72.43
C VAL A 217 20.23 3.41 -73.44
N VAL A 218 19.00 2.89 -73.46
CA VAL A 218 17.96 3.36 -74.38
C VAL A 218 16.96 4.31 -73.72
N SER A 219 16.62 4.14 -72.45
CA SER A 219 15.71 5.06 -71.75
C SER A 219 16.34 5.50 -70.44
N THR A 220 16.23 6.78 -70.08
CA THR A 220 16.69 7.34 -68.80
C THR A 220 15.58 8.05 -68.02
N LYS A 221 14.48 8.37 -68.71
CA LYS A 221 13.36 9.18 -68.19
C LYS A 221 11.99 8.48 -68.28
N GLY A 222 11.96 7.19 -68.62
CA GLY A 222 10.72 6.37 -68.57
C GLY A 222 9.82 6.47 -69.80
N GLU A 223 10.35 6.99 -70.92
CA GLU A 223 9.67 7.02 -72.21
C GLU A 223 9.15 5.62 -72.61
N ARG A 224 7.92 5.56 -73.16
CA ARG A 224 7.22 4.29 -73.49
C ARG A 224 7.75 3.63 -74.76
N TYR A 225 8.28 4.41 -75.70
CA TYR A 225 8.80 3.92 -76.98
C TYR A 225 10.08 4.70 -77.32
N LYS A 226 11.03 4.01 -77.96
CA LYS A 226 12.22 4.63 -78.55
C LYS A 226 12.47 3.99 -79.91
N ASP A 227 12.52 4.82 -80.93
CA ASP A 227 12.81 4.36 -82.29
C ASP A 227 14.29 3.98 -82.40
N ILE A 228 14.55 2.69 -82.49
CA ILE A 228 15.90 2.15 -82.73
C ILE A 228 16.11 2.13 -84.23
N LYS A 229 16.84 3.11 -84.76
CA LYS A 229 17.33 3.04 -86.13
C LYS A 229 18.42 1.97 -86.18
N LYS A 230 18.21 0.92 -86.97
CA LYS A 230 19.28 -0.03 -87.28
C LYS A 230 20.44 0.77 -87.88
N PRO A 231 21.69 0.59 -87.40
CA PRO A 231 22.83 1.23 -88.04
C PRO A 231 22.86 0.77 -89.51
N GLU A 232 22.78 1.74 -90.43
CA GLU A 232 22.94 1.46 -91.85
C GLU A 232 24.30 0.75 -92.05
N SER A 233 24.27 -0.40 -92.72
CA SER A 233 25.49 -1.16 -92.98
C SER A 233 26.47 -0.31 -93.78
N GLU A 234 27.78 -0.49 -93.56
CA GLU A 234 28.83 0.18 -94.32
C GLU A 234 28.65 0.01 -95.85
N GLU A 235 28.01 -1.08 -96.28
CA GLU A 235 27.64 -1.34 -97.68
C GLU A 235 26.56 -0.38 -98.20
N MET A 236 25.53 -0.08 -97.41
CA MET A 236 24.48 0.88 -97.77
C MET A 236 25.06 2.29 -97.95
N LYS A 237 26.03 2.68 -97.11
CA LYS A 237 26.73 3.98 -97.22
C LYS A 237 27.59 4.10 -98.47
N LYS A 238 28.23 3.01 -98.92
CA LYS A 238 29.07 2.99 -100.14
C LYS A 238 28.25 3.16 -101.42
N THR A 239 26.97 2.83 -101.38
CA THR A 239 26.08 2.95 -102.53
C THR A 239 25.53 4.37 -102.71
N TYR A 240 25.87 5.28 -101.79
CA TYR A 240 25.47 6.69 -101.87
C TYR A 240 26.26 7.42 -102.96
N ILE A 241 25.73 7.41 -104.19
CA ILE A 241 26.30 8.17 -105.31
C ILE A 241 25.80 9.62 -105.20
N SER A 242 26.66 10.51 -104.70
CA SER A 242 26.39 11.95 -104.72
C SER A 242 26.58 12.49 -106.15
N LEU A 243 25.51 12.47 -106.95
CA LEU A 243 25.54 13.10 -108.28
C LEU A 243 25.58 14.63 -108.10
N LYS A 244 26.65 15.25 -108.59
CA LYS A 244 26.74 16.71 -108.64
C LYS A 244 25.67 17.26 -109.61
N PRO A 245 24.96 18.35 -109.28
CA PRO A 245 24.05 19.00 -110.21
C PRO A 245 24.78 19.41 -111.49
N ALA A 246 24.16 19.17 -112.65
CA ALA A 246 24.75 19.52 -113.95
C ALA A 246 24.96 21.04 -114.06
N ARG A 247 26.16 21.46 -114.47
CA ARG A 247 26.49 22.86 -114.75
C ARG A 247 25.65 23.37 -115.92
N LYS A 248 24.76 24.33 -115.67
CA LYS A 248 24.06 25.04 -116.74
C LYS A 248 25.02 26.05 -117.37
N TYR A 249 25.48 25.79 -118.60
CA TYR A 249 26.17 26.79 -119.42
C TYR A 249 25.14 27.81 -119.92
N LYS A 250 25.35 29.09 -119.60
CA LYS A 250 24.66 30.19 -120.26
C LYS A 250 25.47 30.56 -121.49
N PHE A 251 24.93 30.31 -122.68
CA PHE A 251 25.48 30.87 -123.91
C PHE A 251 25.23 32.39 -123.90
N HIS A 252 26.27 33.14 -124.22
CA HIS A 252 26.26 34.60 -124.34
C HIS A 252 25.37 35.06 -125.50
#